data_AF-A0A815TYZ2-F1
#
_entry.id   AF-A0A815TYZ2-F1
#
_cell.length_a   1.000
_cell.length_b   1.000
_cell.length_c   1.000
_cell.angle_alpha   90.00
_cell.angle_beta   90.00
_cell.angle_gamma   90.00
#
_symmetry.space_group_name_H-M   'P 1'
#
loop_
_entity.id
_entity.type
_entity.pdbx_description
1 polymer ?
#
loop_
_entity_poly.entity_id
_entity_poly.type
_entity_poly.pdbx_seq_one_letter_code
_entity_poly.pdbx_strand_id
1 'polypeptide(L)'
;TFANECEKVKLRWQQFRPREQDMEDEKKCRESLKLVRDKEKEIQDLMKQKEKIIEEFKLFGMTEPSFQDLDEVSNDIAQIKNVWGVYEEYQQELNELTKEDWITFRSKTYRFDEFLSNWQEKLKQISPVADTGKASKKTSTANMNVRIQQEIDNYRLITPLLKWVRGEALSPDHWLELFRILKMPRGTMLEKLTFGDILKARPEIAS
;
A
#
# COMPACT_ATOMS: atom_id res chain seq x y z
N THR A 1 -25.88 11.29 22.69
CA THR A 1 -25.43 10.19 23.56
C THR A 1 -24.30 9.46 22.86
N PHE A 2 -23.40 8.81 23.60
CA PHE A 2 -22.28 8.05 23.03
C PHE A 2 -22.75 6.91 22.11
N ALA A 3 -23.90 6.29 22.41
CA ALA A 3 -24.54 5.30 21.52
C ALA A 3 -24.87 5.87 20.13
N ASN A 4 -25.46 7.08 20.04
CA ASN A 4 -25.77 7.71 18.75
C ASN A 4 -24.49 8.08 17.97
N GLU A 5 -23.37 8.30 18.65
CA GLU A 5 -22.08 8.52 18.00
C GLU A 5 -21.55 7.22 17.40
N CYS A 6 -21.61 6.11 18.14
CA CYS A 6 -21.25 4.78 17.66
C CYS A 6 -22.06 4.38 16.40
N GLU A 7 -23.38 4.61 16.41
CA GLU A 7 -24.26 4.34 15.28
C GLU A 7 -23.86 5.16 14.04
N LYS A 8 -23.62 6.47 14.21
CA LYS A 8 -23.19 7.35 13.12
C LYS A 8 -21.86 6.92 12.51
N VAL A 9 -20.91 6.51 13.36
CA VAL A 9 -19.60 6.01 12.93
C VAL A 9 -19.75 4.73 12.11
N LYS A 10 -20.59 3.79 12.57
CA LYS A 10 -20.91 2.56 11.84
C LYS A 10 -21.52 2.83 10.48
N LEU A 11 -22.55 3.69 10.40
CA LEU A 11 -23.18 4.04 9.12
C LEU A 11 -22.19 4.67 8.14
N ARG A 12 -21.36 5.60 8.63
CA ARG A 12 -20.30 6.22 7.80
C ARG A 12 -19.28 5.20 7.33
N TRP A 13 -18.85 4.30 8.20
CA TRP A 13 -17.89 3.26 7.85
C TRP A 13 -18.43 2.31 6.77
N GLN A 14 -19.67 1.84 6.92
CA GLN A 14 -20.32 0.98 5.92
C GLN A 14 -20.41 1.64 4.54
N GLN A 15 -20.62 2.96 4.49
CA GLN A 15 -20.68 3.72 3.24
C GLN A 15 -19.32 3.80 2.53
N PHE A 16 -18.24 4.06 3.28
CA PHE A 16 -16.95 4.46 2.71
C PHE A 16 -15.84 3.43 2.81
N ARG A 17 -16.02 2.33 3.56
CA ARG A 17 -14.97 1.32 3.72
C ARG A 17 -14.47 0.81 2.36
N PRO A 18 -13.16 0.51 2.24
CA PRO A 18 -12.59 -0.01 1.01
C PRO A 18 -13.27 -1.30 0.53
N ARG A 19 -13.39 -1.44 -0.79
CA ARG A 19 -13.96 -2.62 -1.47
C ARG A 19 -12.94 -3.23 -2.42
N GLU A 20 -13.21 -4.44 -2.89
CA GLU A 20 -12.31 -5.14 -3.81
C GLU A 20 -12.05 -4.35 -5.11
N GLN A 21 -13.06 -3.65 -5.64
CA GLN A 21 -12.92 -2.81 -6.83
C GLN A 21 -11.91 -1.66 -6.66
N ASP A 22 -11.64 -1.24 -5.42
CA ASP A 22 -10.68 -0.17 -5.16
C ASP A 22 -9.24 -0.66 -5.30
N MET A 23 -9.03 -1.98 -5.31
CA MET A 23 -7.71 -2.61 -5.48
C MET A 23 -7.17 -2.52 -6.91
N GLU A 24 -8.00 -2.20 -7.89
CA GLU A 24 -7.58 -2.14 -9.30
C GLU A 24 -6.79 -0.87 -9.61
N ASP A 25 -7.04 0.22 -8.89
CA ASP A 25 -6.46 1.55 -9.14
C ASP A 25 -5.47 1.93 -8.03
N GLU A 26 -4.24 2.28 -8.41
CA GLU A 26 -3.16 2.62 -7.47
C GLU A 26 -3.49 3.83 -6.59
N LYS A 27 -4.18 4.84 -7.14
CA LYS A 27 -4.60 6.03 -6.39
C LYS A 27 -5.69 5.67 -5.39
N LYS A 28 -6.69 4.89 -5.80
CA LYS A 28 -7.73 4.38 -4.89
C LYS A 28 -7.12 3.52 -3.78
N CYS A 29 -6.15 2.66 -4.10
CA CYS A 29 -5.46 1.88 -3.08
C CYS A 29 -4.83 2.76 -2.00
N ARG A 30 -4.13 3.83 -2.38
CA ARG A 30 -3.54 4.79 -1.42
C ARG A 30 -4.61 5.51 -0.60
N GLU A 31 -5.69 5.93 -1.24
CA GLU A 31 -6.81 6.59 -0.55
C GLU A 31 -7.49 5.64 0.44
N SER A 32 -7.68 4.37 0.07
CA SER A 32 -8.20 3.31 0.92
C SER A 32 -7.31 3.05 2.14
N LEU A 33 -5.99 2.91 1.95
CA LEU A 33 -5.05 2.73 3.06
C LEU A 33 -5.09 3.92 4.03
N LYS A 34 -5.12 5.14 3.50
CA LYS A 34 -5.23 6.35 4.32
C LYS A 34 -6.55 6.36 5.10
N LEU A 35 -7.67 6.08 4.46
CA LEU A 35 -8.98 6.03 5.09
C LEU A 35 -9.02 5.01 6.24
N VAL A 36 -8.48 3.81 6.02
CA VAL A 36 -8.42 2.75 7.04
C VAL A 36 -7.60 3.20 8.25
N ARG A 37 -6.43 3.79 8.02
CA ARG A 37 -5.53 4.29 9.08
C ARG A 37 -6.16 5.42 9.89
N ASP A 38 -6.80 6.38 9.21
CA ASP A 38 -7.45 7.51 9.87
C ASP A 38 -8.67 7.04 10.67
N LYS A 39 -9.46 6.10 10.12
CA LYS A 39 -10.60 5.53 10.83
C LYS A 39 -10.19 4.66 12.01
N GLU A 40 -9.11 3.88 11.89
CA GLU A 40 -8.58 3.08 13.00
C GLU A 40 -8.24 3.97 14.21
N LYS A 41 -7.58 5.11 13.99
CA LYS A 41 -7.25 6.05 15.07
C LYS A 41 -8.51 6.59 15.75
N GLU A 42 -9.51 7.01 14.95
CA GLU A 42 -10.79 7.47 15.46
C GLU A 42 -11.49 6.39 16.32
N ILE A 43 -11.50 5.15 15.86
CA ILE A 43 -12.12 4.03 16.59
C ILE A 43 -11.33 3.69 17.86
N GLN A 44 -10.00 3.74 17.84
CA GLN A 44 -9.20 3.53 19.06
C GLN A 44 -9.51 4.57 20.14
N ASP A 45 -9.73 5.82 19.77
CA ASP A 45 -10.08 6.86 20.73
C ASP A 45 -11.50 6.70 21.26
N LEU A 46 -12.46 6.29 20.41
CA LEU A 46 -13.81 5.93 20.85
C LEU A 46 -13.83 4.69 21.76
N MET A 47 -12.97 3.70 21.50
CA MET A 47 -12.85 2.51 22.35
C MET A 47 -12.35 2.87 23.76
N LYS A 48 -11.41 3.82 23.89
CA LYS A 48 -10.98 4.35 25.20
C LYS A 48 -12.11 5.08 25.93
N GLN A 49 -12.95 5.81 25.19
CA GLN A 49 -14.13 6.47 25.79
C GLN A 49 -15.16 5.45 26.25
N LYS A 50 -15.43 4.42 25.44
CA LYS A 50 -16.27 3.27 25.80
C LYS A 50 -15.81 2.63 27.11
N GLU A 51 -14.52 2.38 27.26
CA GLU A 51 -13.94 1.76 28.45
C GLU A 51 -14.20 2.60 29.71
N LYS A 52 -13.95 3.92 29.65
CA LYS A 52 -14.24 4.84 30.76
C LYS A 52 -15.71 4.84 31.17
N ILE A 53 -16.63 4.86 30.19
CA ILE A 53 -18.07 4.82 30.46
C ILE A 53 -18.43 3.49 31.17
N ILE A 54 -17.91 2.37 30.69
CA ILE A 54 -18.16 1.06 31.31
C ILE A 54 -17.61 1.01 32.74
N GLU A 55 -16.41 1.55 32.98
CA GLU A 55 -15.82 1.64 34.32
C GLU A 55 -16.68 2.48 35.28
N GLU A 56 -17.19 3.63 34.84
CA GLU A 56 -18.09 4.46 35.64
C GLU A 56 -19.36 3.67 36.03
N PHE A 57 -20.00 2.98 35.08
CA PHE A 57 -21.19 2.18 35.36
C PHE A 57 -20.90 1.06 36.37
N LYS A 58 -19.74 0.40 36.27
CA LYS A 58 -19.29 -0.60 37.25
C LYS A 58 -19.10 0.00 38.64
N LEU A 59 -18.45 1.16 38.74
CA LEU A 59 -18.24 1.85 40.01
C LEU A 59 -19.55 2.20 40.72
N PHE A 60 -20.58 2.58 39.95
CA PHE A 60 -21.91 2.89 40.46
C PHE A 60 -22.82 1.66 40.62
N GLY A 61 -22.35 0.45 40.32
CA GLY A 61 -23.15 -0.78 40.39
C GLY A 61 -24.34 -0.80 39.41
N MET A 62 -24.23 -0.03 38.32
CA MET A 62 -25.26 0.08 37.28
C MET A 62 -25.09 -1.00 36.21
N THR A 63 -26.17 -1.29 35.48
CA THR A 63 -26.12 -2.19 34.31
C THR A 63 -25.31 -1.55 33.19
N GLU A 64 -24.28 -2.26 32.71
CA GLU A 64 -23.40 -1.78 31.66
C GLU A 64 -24.16 -1.52 30.34
N PRO A 65 -23.96 -0.36 29.70
CA PRO A 65 -24.50 -0.11 28.37
C PRO A 65 -23.77 -0.94 27.32
N SER A 66 -24.50 -1.38 26.29
CA SER A 66 -23.91 -2.09 25.13
C SER A 66 -23.55 -1.10 24.02
N PHE A 67 -22.38 -1.28 23.42
CA PHE A 67 -21.87 -0.49 22.29
C PHE A 67 -21.43 -1.40 21.14
N GLN A 68 -22.27 -2.35 20.77
CA GLN A 68 -22.00 -3.35 19.74
C GLN A 68 -21.60 -2.75 18.38
N ASP A 69 -22.19 -1.61 18.01
CA ASP A 69 -21.86 -0.92 16.75
C ASP A 69 -20.37 -0.56 16.65
N LEU A 70 -19.77 -0.15 17.77
CA LEU A 70 -18.35 0.19 17.81
C LEU A 70 -17.45 -1.05 17.71
N ASP A 71 -17.85 -2.15 18.35
CA ASP A 71 -17.16 -3.43 18.26
C ASP A 71 -17.20 -4.01 16.84
N GLU A 72 -18.35 -3.90 16.16
CA GLU A 72 -18.51 -4.33 14.77
C GLU A 72 -17.60 -3.54 13.83
N VAL A 73 -17.52 -2.22 13.98
CA VAL A 73 -16.64 -1.38 13.15
C VAL A 73 -15.17 -1.70 13.43
N SER A 74 -14.79 -1.87 14.70
CA SER A 74 -13.43 -2.25 15.08
C SER A 74 -13.01 -3.58 14.45
N ASN A 75 -13.90 -4.58 14.52
CA ASN A 75 -13.67 -5.89 13.90
C ASN A 75 -13.56 -5.80 12.37
N ASP A 76 -14.42 -5.03 11.70
CA ASP A 76 -14.39 -4.85 10.24
C ASP A 76 -13.09 -4.15 9.79
N ILE A 77 -12.63 -3.14 10.53
CA ILE A 77 -11.34 -2.48 10.29
C ILE A 77 -10.19 -3.47 10.46
N ALA A 78 -10.20 -4.32 11.50
CA ALA A 78 -9.17 -5.33 11.71
C ALA A 78 -9.11 -6.33 10.54
N GLN A 79 -10.26 -6.76 10.02
CA GLN A 79 -10.32 -7.63 8.84
C GLN A 79 -9.80 -6.94 7.58
N ILE A 80 -10.20 -5.69 7.34
CA ILE A 80 -9.70 -4.90 6.21
C ILE A 80 -8.19 -4.68 6.33
N LYS A 81 -7.66 -4.37 7.52
CA LYS A 81 -6.22 -4.25 7.76
C LYS A 81 -5.47 -5.55 7.52
N ASN A 82 -6.04 -6.70 7.87
CA ASN A 82 -5.41 -7.98 7.58
C ASN A 82 -5.26 -8.21 6.07
N VAL A 83 -6.27 -7.83 5.28
CA VAL A 83 -6.25 -7.92 3.81
C VAL A 83 -5.29 -6.90 3.19
N TRP A 84 -5.41 -5.64 3.59
CA TRP A 84 -4.73 -4.50 2.97
C TRP A 84 -3.34 -4.26 3.54
N GLY A 85 -3.04 -4.77 4.73
CA GLY A 85 -1.77 -4.56 5.44
C GLY A 85 -0.59 -5.17 4.70
N VAL A 86 -0.77 -6.29 4.00
CA VAL A 86 0.28 -6.88 3.15
C VAL A 86 0.68 -5.91 2.03
N TYR A 87 -0.30 -5.22 1.44
CA TYR A 87 -0.03 -4.22 0.41
C TYR A 87 0.52 -2.91 0.99
N GLU A 88 0.04 -2.49 2.16
CA GLU A 88 0.62 -1.34 2.88
C GLU A 88 2.11 -1.54 3.16
N GLU A 89 2.48 -2.73 3.63
CA GLU A 89 3.86 -3.11 3.90
C GLU A 89 4.69 -3.14 2.62
N TYR A 90 4.18 -3.75 1.54
CA TYR A 90 4.84 -3.73 0.22
C TYR A 90 5.10 -2.32 -0.28
N GLN A 91 4.10 -1.45 -0.22
CA GLN A 91 4.20 -0.07 -0.65
C GLN A 91 5.15 0.74 0.24
N GLN A 92 5.21 0.46 1.54
CA GLN A 92 6.15 1.11 2.45
C GLN A 92 7.59 0.75 2.09
N GLU A 93 7.90 -0.54 1.94
CA GLU A 93 9.23 -1.00 1.55
C GLU A 93 9.64 -0.50 0.15
N LEU A 94 8.72 -0.52 -0.81
CA LEU A 94 8.95 0.08 -2.13
C LEU A 94 9.25 1.58 -2.00
N ASN A 95 8.48 2.30 -1.19
CA ASN A 95 8.66 3.73 -0.97
C ASN A 95 10.04 4.06 -0.38
N GLU A 96 10.57 3.20 0.50
CA GLU A 96 11.92 3.35 1.04
C GLU A 96 13.01 3.32 -0.04
N LEU A 97 12.82 2.52 -1.10
CA LEU A 97 13.73 2.50 -2.25
C LEU A 97 13.49 3.70 -3.18
N THR A 98 12.22 4.01 -3.48
CA THR A 98 11.88 5.02 -4.49
C THR A 98 12.20 6.45 -4.08
N LYS A 99 12.31 6.75 -2.79
CA LYS A 99 12.69 8.08 -2.29
C LYS A 99 14.19 8.36 -2.37
N GLU A 100 15.03 7.33 -2.54
CA GLU A 100 16.49 7.50 -2.64
C GLU A 100 16.82 8.22 -3.96
N ASP A 101 17.75 9.18 -3.88
CA ASP A 101 18.22 9.89 -5.06
C ASP A 101 18.88 8.91 -6.05
N TRP A 102 18.68 9.16 -7.35
CA TRP A 102 19.13 8.25 -8.39
C TRP A 102 20.65 8.14 -8.45
N ILE A 103 21.35 9.23 -8.14
CA ILE A 103 22.82 9.27 -8.14
C ILE A 103 23.38 8.24 -7.15
N THR A 104 22.77 8.11 -5.97
CA THR A 104 23.13 7.16 -4.92
C THR A 104 22.58 5.77 -5.22
N PHE A 105 21.32 5.67 -5.69
CA PHE A 105 20.65 4.39 -5.89
C PHE A 105 21.20 3.60 -7.09
N ARG A 106 21.65 4.27 -8.15
CA ARG A 106 22.05 3.63 -9.43
C ARG A 106 23.21 2.63 -9.30
N SER A 107 24.07 2.76 -8.30
CA SER A 107 25.14 1.78 -8.01
C SER A 107 24.65 0.58 -7.20
N LYS A 108 23.42 0.64 -6.68
CA LYS A 108 22.81 -0.34 -5.79
C LYS A 108 21.51 -0.93 -6.34
N THR A 109 21.35 -1.01 -7.67
CA THR A 109 20.11 -1.54 -8.28
C THR A 109 19.79 -2.96 -7.85
N TYR A 110 20.79 -3.73 -7.40
CA TYR A 110 20.60 -5.07 -6.83
C TYR A 110 19.67 -5.09 -5.61
N ARG A 111 19.57 -4.00 -4.84
CA ARG A 111 18.61 -3.87 -3.73
C ARG A 111 17.17 -3.98 -4.20
N PHE A 112 16.90 -3.55 -5.44
CA PHE A 112 15.57 -3.71 -6.04
C PHE A 112 15.31 -5.15 -6.44
N ASP A 113 16.30 -5.86 -6.98
CA ASP A 113 16.20 -7.31 -7.26
C ASP A 113 15.94 -8.11 -5.98
N GLU A 114 16.65 -7.79 -4.89
CA GLU A 114 16.44 -8.39 -3.56
C GLU A 114 15.03 -8.12 -3.06
N PHE A 115 14.56 -6.87 -3.12
CA PHE A 115 13.19 -6.50 -2.77
C PHE A 115 12.16 -7.32 -3.54
N LEU A 116 12.27 -7.41 -4.87
CA LEU A 116 11.34 -8.17 -5.71
C LEU A 116 11.38 -9.67 -5.39
N SER A 117 12.55 -10.21 -5.07
CA SER A 117 12.73 -11.63 -4.73
C SER A 117 12.13 -11.96 -3.36
N ASN A 118 12.41 -11.14 -2.35
CA ASN A 118 11.87 -11.27 -1.01
C ASN A 118 10.34 -11.21 -1.02
N TRP A 119 9.76 -10.26 -1.76
CA TRP A 119 8.31 -10.17 -1.89
C TRP A 119 7.69 -11.33 -2.65
N GLN A 120 8.35 -11.84 -3.70
CA GLN A 120 7.87 -13.04 -4.38
C GLN A 120 7.86 -14.25 -3.43
N GLU A 121 8.90 -14.42 -2.61
CA GLU A 121 8.95 -15.50 -1.61
C GLU A 121 7.86 -15.33 -0.54
N LYS A 122 7.70 -14.11 -0.03
CA LYS A 122 6.66 -13.77 0.95
C LYS A 122 5.25 -14.03 0.43
N LEU A 123 4.95 -13.66 -0.81
CA LEU A 123 3.66 -13.95 -1.43
C LEU A 123 3.39 -15.47 -1.55
N LYS A 124 4.41 -16.28 -1.85
CA LYS A 124 4.28 -17.75 -1.88
C LYS A 124 3.97 -18.33 -0.50
N GLN A 125 4.52 -17.75 0.56
CA GLN A 125 4.25 -18.19 1.94
C GLN A 125 2.84 -17.82 2.41
N ILE A 126 2.37 -16.61 2.07
CA ILE A 126 1.06 -16.09 2.50
C ILE A 126 -0.08 -16.60 1.59
N SER A 127 0.22 -17.04 0.37
CA SER A 127 -0.73 -17.63 -0.57
C SER A 127 -0.22 -18.97 -1.14
N PRO A 128 -0.37 -20.09 -0.42
CA PRO A 128 0.14 -21.39 -0.86
C PRO A 128 -0.55 -22.02 -2.09
N VAL A 129 -1.39 -21.29 -2.85
CA VAL A 129 -2.24 -21.89 -3.89
C VAL A 129 -2.33 -21.01 -5.14
N ALA A 130 -1.53 -21.33 -6.16
CA ALA A 130 -1.77 -20.96 -7.55
C ALA A 130 -1.43 -22.06 -8.58
N ASP A 131 -1.13 -23.30 -8.15
CA ASP A 131 -0.87 -24.43 -9.05
C ASP A 131 -2.07 -25.38 -9.24
N THR A 132 -3.27 -25.02 -8.74
CA THR A 132 -4.48 -25.79 -9.05
C THR A 132 -5.51 -24.90 -9.74
N GLY A 133 -5.69 -25.12 -11.04
CA GLY A 133 -6.60 -24.41 -11.93
C GLY A 133 -8.09 -24.61 -11.61
N LYS A 134 -8.52 -24.31 -10.38
CA LYS A 134 -9.92 -24.21 -9.99
C LYS A 134 -10.11 -22.88 -9.29
N ALA A 135 -10.96 -22.04 -9.89
CA ALA A 135 -11.44 -20.78 -9.36
C ALA A 135 -12.11 -20.98 -7.99
N SER A 136 -11.31 -21.02 -6.93
CA SER A 136 -11.77 -21.01 -5.55
C SER A 136 -11.98 -19.56 -5.15
N LYS A 137 -13.25 -19.19 -4.92
CA LYS A 137 -13.75 -17.99 -4.25
C LYS A 137 -12.70 -16.87 -4.09
N LYS A 138 -12.62 -15.99 -5.09
CA LYS A 138 -11.90 -14.70 -5.06
C LYS A 138 -12.21 -14.03 -3.72
N THR A 139 -11.25 -14.05 -2.82
CA THR A 139 -11.33 -13.43 -1.50
C THR A 139 -10.50 -12.15 -1.59
N SER A 140 -10.89 -11.09 -0.89
CA SER A 140 -10.19 -9.80 -0.92
C SER A 140 -8.67 -9.92 -0.74
N THR A 141 -8.18 -10.86 0.08
CA THR A 141 -6.76 -11.18 0.25
C THR A 141 -6.10 -11.69 -1.03
N ALA A 142 -6.77 -12.57 -1.77
CA ALA A 142 -6.27 -13.12 -3.02
C ALA A 142 -6.13 -12.03 -4.10
N ASN A 143 -7.08 -11.09 -4.17
CA ASN A 143 -7.00 -9.97 -5.11
C ASN A 143 -5.79 -9.07 -4.84
N MET A 144 -5.51 -8.78 -3.56
CA MET A 144 -4.38 -7.93 -3.20
C MET A 144 -3.04 -8.61 -3.48
N ASN A 145 -2.92 -9.90 -3.19
CA ASN A 145 -1.72 -10.67 -3.53
C ASN A 145 -1.48 -10.73 -5.05
N VAL A 146 -2.55 -10.92 -5.84
CA VAL A 146 -2.48 -10.87 -7.31
C VAL A 146 -2.00 -9.51 -7.81
N ARG A 147 -2.48 -8.40 -7.20
CA ARG A 147 -2.01 -7.05 -7.54
C ARG A 147 -0.51 -6.90 -7.31
N ILE A 148 -0.02 -7.28 -6.12
CA ILE A 148 1.42 -7.19 -5.79
C ILE A 148 2.22 -8.05 -6.78
N GLN A 149 1.74 -9.25 -7.11
CA GLN A 149 2.38 -10.13 -8.09
C GLN A 149 2.49 -9.46 -9.47
N GLN A 150 1.42 -8.81 -9.94
CA GLN A 150 1.44 -8.06 -11.20
C GLN A 150 2.45 -6.90 -11.16
N GLU A 151 2.55 -6.16 -10.04
CA GLU A 151 3.56 -5.10 -9.90
C GLU A 151 4.99 -5.67 -9.93
N ILE A 152 5.24 -6.80 -9.23
CA ILE A 152 6.53 -7.51 -9.27
C ILE A 152 6.88 -7.92 -10.70
N ASP A 153 5.94 -8.53 -11.43
CA ASP A 153 6.19 -9.01 -12.79
C ASP A 153 6.49 -7.85 -13.74
N ASN A 154 5.76 -6.73 -13.62
CA ASN A 154 6.05 -5.50 -14.38
C ASN A 154 7.45 -4.95 -14.06
N TYR A 155 7.84 -4.92 -12.78
CA TYR A 155 9.16 -4.43 -12.39
C TYR A 155 10.29 -5.32 -12.88
N ARG A 156 10.09 -6.64 -12.93
CA ARG A 156 11.07 -7.58 -13.48
C ARG A 156 11.38 -7.38 -14.96
N LEU A 157 10.45 -6.81 -15.72
CA LEU A 157 10.70 -6.47 -17.12
C LEU A 157 11.72 -5.35 -17.25
N ILE A 158 11.74 -4.39 -16.32
CA ILE A 158 12.64 -3.23 -16.38
C ILE A 158 13.95 -3.43 -15.63
N THR A 159 14.03 -4.33 -14.65
CA THR A 159 15.25 -4.47 -13.84
C THR A 159 16.51 -4.76 -14.67
N PRO A 160 16.48 -5.66 -15.68
CA PRO A 160 17.62 -5.89 -16.57
C PRO A 160 18.01 -4.66 -17.41
N LEU A 161 17.06 -3.74 -17.62
CA LEU A 161 17.22 -2.54 -18.44
C LEU A 161 17.81 -1.38 -17.64
N LEU A 162 17.71 -1.40 -16.30
CA LEU A 162 18.28 -0.36 -15.43
C LEU A 162 19.77 -0.13 -15.67
N LYS A 163 20.53 -1.15 -16.10
CA LYS A 163 21.95 -1.02 -16.45
C LYS A 163 22.19 0.01 -17.56
N TRP A 164 21.25 0.18 -18.48
CA TRP A 164 21.33 1.17 -19.57
C TRP A 164 20.95 2.58 -19.10
N VAL A 165 20.16 2.68 -18.03
CA VAL A 165 19.65 3.94 -17.47
C VAL A 165 20.58 4.50 -16.37
N ARG A 166 21.52 3.71 -15.82
CA ARG A 166 22.49 4.18 -14.81
C ARG A 166 23.33 5.37 -15.28
N GLY A 167 23.63 5.40 -16.58
CA GLY A 167 24.30 6.52 -17.22
C GLY A 167 25.66 6.88 -16.60
N GLU A 168 26.44 5.90 -16.16
CA GLU A 168 27.74 6.10 -15.47
C GLU A 168 28.75 6.89 -16.33
N ALA A 169 28.63 6.83 -17.67
CA ALA A 169 29.48 7.55 -18.62
C ALA A 169 28.74 8.67 -19.40
N LEU A 170 27.53 9.06 -18.98
CA LEU A 170 26.77 10.08 -19.71
C LEU A 170 27.27 11.49 -19.36
N SER A 171 27.50 12.31 -20.39
CA SER A 171 27.69 13.74 -20.25
C SER A 171 26.37 14.42 -19.86
N PRO A 172 26.38 15.69 -19.41
CA PRO A 172 25.17 16.45 -19.12
C PRO A 172 24.17 16.47 -20.30
N ASP A 173 24.65 16.64 -21.53
CA ASP A 173 23.80 16.64 -22.72
C ASP A 173 23.16 15.28 -22.98
N HIS A 174 23.90 14.18 -22.76
CA HIS A 174 23.35 12.84 -22.89
C HIS A 174 22.30 12.51 -21.81
N TRP A 175 22.40 13.11 -20.62
CA TRP A 175 21.35 13.00 -19.60
C TRP A 175 20.06 13.70 -20.04
N LEU A 176 20.16 14.88 -20.67
CA LEU A 176 19.00 15.58 -21.20
C LEU A 176 18.32 14.78 -22.32
N GLU A 177 19.11 14.14 -23.19
CA GLU A 177 18.59 13.27 -24.23
C GLU A 177 17.90 12.03 -23.65
N LEU A 178 18.50 11.39 -22.63
CA LEU A 178 17.87 10.29 -21.92
C LEU A 178 16.54 10.72 -21.27
N PHE A 179 16.50 11.87 -20.61
CA PHE A 179 15.26 12.40 -20.03
C PHE A 179 14.18 12.65 -21.10
N ARG A 180 14.58 13.06 -22.30
CA ARG A 180 13.67 13.23 -23.44
C ARG A 180 13.10 11.89 -23.91
N ILE A 181 13.95 10.87 -24.04
CA ILE A 181 13.55 9.50 -24.42
C ILE A 181 12.58 8.93 -23.37
N LEU A 182 12.92 9.10 -22.09
CA LEU A 182 12.10 8.65 -20.96
C LEU A 182 10.85 9.52 -20.70
N LYS A 183 10.62 10.55 -21.54
CA LYS A 183 9.51 11.52 -21.43
C LYS A 183 9.36 12.13 -20.03
N MET A 184 10.49 12.40 -19.37
CA MET A 184 10.52 13.04 -18.07
C MET A 184 9.99 14.49 -18.16
N PRO A 185 9.43 15.06 -17.07
CA PRO A 185 8.99 16.44 -17.04
C PRO A 185 10.09 17.43 -17.46
N ARG A 186 9.68 18.53 -18.10
CA ARG A 186 10.62 19.61 -18.46
C ARG A 186 11.24 20.21 -17.20
N GLY A 187 12.55 20.42 -17.22
CA GLY A 187 13.31 20.92 -16.06
C GLY A 187 13.74 19.86 -15.07
N THR A 188 13.56 18.56 -15.38
CA THR A 188 14.16 17.47 -14.61
C THR A 188 15.68 17.64 -14.56
N MET A 189 16.25 17.62 -13.35
CA MET A 189 17.69 17.70 -13.11
C MET A 189 18.15 16.40 -12.47
N LEU A 190 19.32 15.90 -12.86
CA LEU A 190 19.88 14.65 -12.33
C LEU A 190 19.98 14.67 -10.79
N GLU A 191 20.32 15.81 -10.21
CA GLU A 191 20.43 16.01 -8.75
C GLU A 191 19.11 15.85 -7.99
N LYS A 192 17.97 16.03 -8.67
CA LYS A 192 16.63 15.91 -8.07
C LYS A 192 15.92 14.63 -8.47
N LEU A 193 16.54 13.83 -9.33
CA LEU A 193 15.95 12.61 -9.85
C LEU A 193 16.00 11.53 -8.77
N THR A 194 14.88 10.87 -8.51
CA THR A 194 14.80 9.75 -7.57
C THR A 194 14.69 8.43 -8.32
N PHE A 195 14.94 7.31 -7.63
CA PHE A 195 14.64 5.99 -8.22
C PHE A 195 13.15 5.85 -8.58
N GLY A 196 12.26 6.45 -7.78
CA GLY A 196 10.83 6.47 -8.07
C GLY A 196 10.50 7.12 -9.42
N ASP A 197 11.22 8.16 -9.83
CA ASP A 197 11.01 8.80 -11.12
C ASP A 197 11.45 7.89 -12.27
N ILE A 198 12.54 7.15 -12.11
CA ILE A 198 12.95 6.10 -13.07
C ILE A 198 11.88 5.02 -13.19
N LEU A 199 11.31 4.55 -12.07
CA LEU A 199 10.24 3.54 -12.08
C LEU A 199 8.93 4.05 -12.72
N LYS A 200 8.64 5.35 -12.65
CA LYS A 200 7.48 5.94 -13.35
C LYS A 200 7.70 6.00 -14.86
N ALA A 201 8.94 6.18 -15.31
CA ALA A 201 9.32 6.13 -16.72
C ALA A 201 9.42 4.70 -17.30
N ARG A 202 9.09 3.66 -16.51
CA ARG A 202 9.10 2.26 -16.94
C ARG A 202 8.46 1.97 -18.32
N PRO A 203 7.33 2.60 -18.74
CA PRO A 203 6.73 2.27 -20.02
C PRO A 203 7.64 2.65 -21.20
N GLU A 204 8.46 3.70 -21.02
CA GLU A 204 9.42 4.19 -22.02
C GLU A 204 10.78 3.48 -21.91
N ILE A 205 11.07 2.85 -20.76
CA ILE A 205 12.27 2.00 -20.61
C ILE A 205 12.05 0.65 -21.30
N ALA A 206 10.82 0.12 -21.23
CA ALA A 206 10.44 -1.19 -21.79
C ALA A 206 10.00 -1.13 -23.26
N SER A 207 9.86 0.06 -23.85
CA SER A 207 9.48 0.29 -25.26
C SER A 207 10.67 0.16 -26.21
#